data_AF-A0A4R3LA03-F1
#
_entry.id   AF-A0A4R3LA03-F1
#
_cell.length_a   1.000
_cell.length_b   1.000
_cell.length_c   1.000
_cell.angle_alpha   90.00
_cell.angle_beta   90.00
_cell.angle_gamma   90.00
#
_symmetry.space_group_name_H-M   'P 1'
#
loop_
_entity.id
_entity.type
_entity.pdbx_description
1 polymer ?
#
loop_
_entity_poly.entity_id
_entity_poly.type
_entity_poly.pdbx_seq_one_letter_code
_entity_poly.pdbx_strand_id
1 'polypeptide(L)' 'MLPTNIGIPGLIIILVVVLLLFGPKKLPELGRATGQTLKQFRDAISGNKSDEGKKEDSK' A
#
# COMPACT_ATOMS: atom_id res chain seq x y z
N MET A 1 15.80 -5.49 -33.43
CA MET A 1 14.67 -4.56 -33.31
C MET A 1 13.87 -4.96 -32.08
N LEU A 2 14.12 -4.33 -30.93
CA LEU A 2 13.35 -4.59 -29.72
C LEU A 2 12.09 -3.71 -29.75
N PRO A 3 10.88 -4.27 -29.75
CA PRO A 3 9.67 -3.49 -29.92
C PRO A 3 9.43 -2.63 -28.68
N THR A 4 9.15 -1.36 -28.96
CA THR A 4 8.93 -0.23 -28.06
C THR A 4 7.67 -0.39 -27.19
N ASN A 5 7.64 -1.40 -26.34
CA ASN A 5 6.56 -1.62 -25.36
C ASN A 5 7.13 -2.00 -23.99
N ILE A 6 8.12 -1.25 -23.51
CA ILE A 6 8.48 -1.23 -22.08
C ILE A 6 7.40 -0.43 -21.33
N GLY A 7 6.17 -0.95 -21.35
CA GLY A 7 5.05 -0.45 -20.57
C GLY A 7 4.89 -1.29 -19.30
N ILE A 8 3.62 -1.55 -18.96
CA ILE A 8 3.23 -2.46 -17.87
C ILE A 8 4.05 -3.77 -17.80
N PRO A 9 4.44 -4.44 -18.91
CA PRO A 9 5.24 -5.67 -18.84
C PRO A 9 6.61 -5.50 -18.17
N GLY A 10 7.30 -4.38 -18.41
CA GLY A 10 8.60 -4.11 -17.77
C GLY A 10 8.48 -3.85 -16.28
N LEU A 11 7.42 -3.14 -15.87
CA LEU A 11 7.12 -2.86 -14.46
C LEU A 11 6.81 -4.16 -13.71
N ILE A 12 6.07 -5.10 -14.32
CA ILE A 12 5.78 -6.40 -13.72
C ILE A 12 7.07 -7.18 -13.43
N ILE A 13 8.04 -7.18 -14.33
CA ILE A 13 9.32 -7.87 -14.12
C ILE A 13 10.06 -7.28 -12.91
N ILE A 14 10.13 -5.96 -12.81
CA ILE A 14 10.76 -5.26 -11.68
C ILE A 14 10.02 -5.61 -10.38
N LEU A 15 8.69 -5.58 -10.41
CA LEU A 15 7.84 -5.91 -9.27
C LEU A 15 8.09 -7.35 -8.81
N VAL A 16 8.21 -8.32 -9.71
CA VAL A 16 8.53 -9.72 -9.38
C VAL A 16 9.89 -9.83 -8.70
N VAL A 17 10.92 -9.12 -9.18
CA VAL A 17 12.26 -9.14 -8.55
C VAL A 17 12.20 -8.56 -7.12
N VAL A 18 11.52 -7.43 -6.94
CA VAL A 18 11.32 -6.80 -5.62
C VAL A 18 10.53 -7.74 -4.69
N LEU A 19 9.50 -8.39 -5.22
CA LEU A 19 8.68 -9.37 -4.50
C LEU A 19 9.47 -10.62 -4.10
N LEU A 20 10.47 -11.05 -4.88
CA LEU A 20 11.34 -12.16 -4.49
C LEU A 20 12.29 -11.78 -3.36
N LEU A 21 12.82 -10.55 -3.37
CA LEU A 21 13.72 -10.04 -2.33
C LEU A 21 13.00 -9.77 -1.01
N PHE A 22 11.86 -9.06 -1.07
CA PHE A 22 11.12 -8.64 0.12
C PHE A 22 9.96 -9.57 0.48
N GLY A 23 9.47 -10.37 -0.46
CA GLY A 23 8.31 -11.24 -0.28
C GLY A 23 6.97 -10.53 -0.60
N PRO A 24 5.99 -11.23 -1.19
CA PRO A 24 4.68 -10.66 -1.56
C PRO A 24 3.80 -10.27 -0.38
N LYS A 25 4.10 -10.76 0.82
CA LYS A 25 3.37 -10.37 2.04
C LYS A 25 3.85 -9.02 2.60
N LYS A 26 5.09 -8.58 2.30
CA LYS A 26 5.67 -7.37 2.89
C LYS A 26 5.16 -6.08 2.25
N LEU A 27 4.94 -6.05 0.93
CA LEU A 27 4.33 -4.88 0.26
C LEU A 27 2.94 -4.50 0.82
N PRO A 28 1.97 -5.42 0.95
CA PRO A 28 0.67 -5.08 1.52
C PRO A 28 0.72 -4.77 3.02
N GLU A 29 1.62 -5.39 3.78
CA GLU A 29 1.84 -5.09 5.19
C GLU A 29 2.35 -3.65 5.39
N LEU A 30 3.36 -3.23 4.62
CA LEU A 30 3.87 -1.86 4.60
C LEU A 30 2.81 -0.87 4.12
N GLY A 31 2.06 -1.21 3.06
CA GLY A 31 0.97 -0.38 2.56
C GLY A 31 -0.14 -0.15 3.59
N ARG A 32 -0.47 -1.16 4.41
CA ARG A 32 -1.44 -1.02 5.51
C ARG A 32 -0.93 -0.11 6.61
N ALA A 33 0.31 -0.28 7.05
CA ALA A 33 0.91 0.56 8.09
C ALA A 33 1.05 2.03 7.65
N THR A 34 1.61 2.25 6.45
CA THR A 34 1.73 3.58 5.86
C THR A 34 0.36 4.19 5.56
N GLY A 35 -0.60 3.38 5.10
CA GLY A 35 -1.96 3.84 4.81
C GLY A 35 -2.72 4.29 6.06
N GLN A 36 -2.58 3.59 7.19
CA GLN A 36 -3.14 4.03 8.47
C GLN A 36 -2.52 5.35 8.92
N THR A 37 -1.19 5.50 8.76
CA THR A 37 -0.48 6.75 9.08
C THR A 37 -0.95 7.90 8.19
N LEU A 38 -1.05 7.67 6.88
CA LEU A 38 -1.50 8.67 5.92
C LEU A 38 -2.97 9.05 6.15
N LYS A 39 -3.81 8.09 6.54
CA LYS A 39 -5.21 8.33 6.93
C LYS A 39 -5.28 9.27 8.13
N GLN A 40 -4.57 8.96 9.21
CA GLN A 40 -4.53 9.79 10.41
C GLN A 40 -3.97 11.19 10.11
N PHE A 41 -2.94 11.28 9.28
CA PHE A 41 -2.35 12.55 8.85
C PHE A 41 -3.35 13.39 8.04
N ARG A 42 -4.07 12.77 7.09
CA ARG A 42 -5.13 13.43 6.31
C ARG A 42 -6.26 13.92 7.20
N ASP A 43 -6.69 13.10 8.16
CA ASP A 43 -7.79 13.41 9.06
C ASP A 43 -7.44 14.58 10.00
N ALA A 44 -6.19 14.61 10.49
CA ALA A 44 -5.66 15.72 11.29
C ALA A 44 -5.60 17.05 10.51
N ILE A 45 -5.18 17.00 9.24
CA ILE A 45 -5.09 18.20 8.39
C ILE A 45 -6.47 18.67 7.93
N SER A 46 -7.39 17.75 7.66
CA SER A 46 -8.71 18.08 7.11
C SER A 46 -9.68 18.58 8.19
N GLY A 47 -9.27 18.63 9.46
CA GLY A 47 -10.10 19.04 10.60
C GLY A 47 -11.35 18.17 10.82
N ASN A 48 -11.47 17.09 10.05
CA ASN A 48 -12.63 16.23 10.00
C ASN A 48 -12.41 15.14 11.06
N LYS A 49 -12.93 15.34 12.27
CA LYS A 49 -13.07 14.26 13.27
C LYS A 49 -14.12 13.27 12.77
N SER A 50 -13.81 12.53 11.71
CA SER A 50 -14.62 11.41 11.25
C SER A 50 -14.11 10.13 11.92
N ASP A 51 -14.87 9.71 12.92
CA ASP A 51 -14.98 8.35 13.45
C ASP A 51 -13.78 7.72 14.15
N GLU A 52 -13.72 7.98 15.45
CA GLU A 52 -13.55 6.89 16.42
C GLU A 52 -14.74 5.92 16.28
N GLY A 53 -14.54 4.74 15.67
CA GLY A 53 -15.69 3.84 15.46
C GLY A 53 -15.41 2.46 14.85
N LYS A 54 -14.78 1.56 15.61
CA LYS A 54 -15.21 0.17 15.88
C LYS A 54 -14.13 -0.53 16.72
N LYS A 55 -14.31 -0.58 18.06
CA LYS A 55 -14.82 -1.76 18.81
C LYS A 55 -13.93 -2.98 18.53
N GLU A 56 -12.95 -3.26 19.38
CA GLU A 56 -13.12 -4.09 20.59
C GLU A 56 -14.09 -5.26 20.35
N ASP A 57 -13.49 -6.45 20.37
CA ASP A 57 -14.02 -7.72 20.84
C ASP A 57 -15.52 -7.97 20.68
N SER A 58 -15.83 -8.94 19.82
CA SER A 58 -16.96 -9.81 20.07
C SER A 58 -16.52 -11.26 19.92
N LYS A 59 -16.16 -11.80 21.09
CA LYS A 59 -16.13 -13.19 21.54
C LYS A 59 -14.85 -14.02 21.33
#